data_AF-A0A969H818-F1
#
_entry.id   AF-A0A969H818-F1
#
_cell.length_a   1.000
_cell.length_b   1.000
_cell.length_c   1.000
_cell.angle_alpha   90.00
_cell.angle_beta   90.00
_cell.angle_gamma   90.00
#
_symmetry.space_group_name_H-M   'P 1'
#
loop_
_entity.id
_entity.type
_entity.pdbx_description
1 polymer ?
#
loop_
_entity_poly.entity_id
_entity_poly.type
_entity_poly.pdbx_seq_one_letter_code
_entity_poly.pdbx_strand_id
1 'polypeptide(L)'
;MNHLVEQYHINDTNLSLRKQFITLDQQNIEILRQLAGWANGVADPMAREFYDHQYAFAPTRTFYEAYAQRKQMPFEQLRHHLESVQAEYFRQIFEEAAKGDFGPHYFERRLKVGQLHNVINLPLKWYVGSYALYFKLVRKYLSRRFWYRPWWRAKAELAILTVFNYDMQAVADAFFYDYLESIGMDLGQVQMQSLEHDLSENYRELKGTVRNVLEETSRTSQFLAQASTRLAEIANQSGRTTAEVSLTIQQLATGASHQAEALSQTRSNLEQSARAIEGVAQGAQEQAQAVNRTAEAITGLVGSIQTISAGADEQTQAVVGAKGAGDSLGATIAQISERTQQVADFVQNQLHIAQEGQQTSRQVVTGIDQLGAATEQLAQRIQELGKRSGQIGAIVETINEIASQTNLLALNAAIEAARAGEHGKGLRW
;
A
#
# COMPACT_ATOMS: atom_id res chain seq x y z
N MET A 1 -2.02 29.81 -17.13
CA MET A 1 -2.45 30.30 -15.81
C MET A 1 -3.77 31.00 -16.04
N ASN A 2 -4.83 30.58 -15.35
CA ASN A 2 -6.08 31.34 -15.37
C ASN A 2 -5.80 32.76 -14.84
N HIS A 3 -6.49 33.75 -15.39
CA HIS A 3 -6.37 35.12 -14.92
C HIS A 3 -7.04 35.23 -13.54
N LEU A 4 -6.39 35.91 -12.57
CA LEU A 4 -6.96 36.04 -11.21
C LEU A 4 -8.29 36.80 -11.24
N VAL A 5 -8.43 37.78 -12.14
CA VAL A 5 -9.69 38.48 -12.38
C VAL A 5 -10.82 37.54 -12.84
N GLU A 6 -10.54 36.53 -13.66
CA GLU A 6 -11.54 35.54 -14.06
C GLU A 6 -11.91 34.64 -12.89
N GLN A 7 -10.89 34.17 -12.17
CA GLN A 7 -11.04 33.27 -11.03
C GLN A 7 -11.79 33.92 -9.86
N TYR A 8 -11.58 35.22 -9.63
CA TYR A 8 -12.24 35.99 -8.58
C TYR A 8 -13.50 36.69 -9.06
N HIS A 9 -13.93 36.43 -10.30
CA HIS A 9 -15.09 37.04 -10.95
C HIS A 9 -15.06 38.57 -11.00
N ILE A 10 -13.86 39.16 -11.05
CA ILE A 10 -13.64 40.61 -11.18
C ILE A 10 -13.76 41.02 -12.65
N ASN A 11 -14.63 41.98 -12.94
CA ASN A 11 -14.96 42.41 -14.29
C ASN A 11 -15.22 43.93 -14.36
N ASP A 12 -15.43 44.47 -15.55
CA ASP A 12 -15.63 45.92 -15.72
C ASP A 12 -16.81 46.48 -14.92
N THR A 13 -17.88 45.70 -14.72
CA THR A 13 -19.08 46.12 -13.99
C THR A 13 -18.79 46.31 -12.51
N ASN A 14 -18.24 45.29 -11.83
CA ASN A 14 -17.95 45.40 -10.39
C ASN A 14 -16.79 46.38 -10.11
N LEU A 15 -15.77 46.44 -10.99
CA LEU A 15 -14.73 47.47 -10.87
C LEU A 15 -15.28 48.88 -11.06
N SER A 16 -16.29 49.07 -11.92
CA SER A 16 -16.95 50.37 -12.06
C SER A 16 -17.64 50.80 -10.77
N LEU A 17 -18.31 49.90 -10.06
CA LEU A 17 -18.91 50.18 -8.75
C LEU A 17 -17.85 50.55 -7.71
N ARG A 18 -16.74 49.79 -7.64
CA ARG A 18 -15.59 50.10 -6.76
C ARG A 18 -15.03 51.49 -7.05
N LYS A 19 -14.78 51.81 -8.32
CA LYS A 19 -14.29 53.13 -8.77
C LYS A 19 -15.26 54.25 -8.41
N GLN A 20 -16.56 54.07 -8.60
CA GLN A 20 -17.59 55.05 -8.21
C GLN A 20 -17.58 55.30 -6.70
N PHE A 21 -17.54 54.23 -5.89
CA PHE A 21 -17.54 54.33 -4.42
C PHE A 21 -16.35 55.13 -3.88
N ILE A 22 -15.14 54.91 -4.42
CA ILE A 22 -13.92 55.63 -4.01
C ILE A 22 -13.70 56.95 -4.76
N THR A 23 -14.61 57.32 -5.65
CA THR A 23 -14.52 58.52 -6.52
C THR A 23 -13.33 58.52 -7.49
N LEU A 24 -12.89 57.35 -7.99
CA LEU A 24 -11.90 57.29 -9.09
C LEU A 24 -12.57 57.62 -10.43
N ASP A 25 -12.97 58.88 -10.59
CA ASP A 25 -13.65 59.43 -11.75
C ASP A 25 -12.66 60.05 -12.78
N GLN A 26 -13.20 60.54 -13.89
CA GLN A 26 -12.40 61.18 -14.94
C GLN A 26 -11.66 62.43 -14.45
N GLN A 27 -12.16 63.14 -13.45
CA GLN A 27 -11.48 64.31 -12.89
C GLN A 27 -10.22 63.89 -12.14
N ASN A 28 -10.30 62.85 -11.31
CA ASN A 28 -9.15 62.30 -10.61
C ASN A 28 -8.13 61.67 -11.57
N ILE A 29 -8.60 60.95 -12.60
CA ILE A 29 -7.74 60.38 -13.66
C ILE A 29 -6.97 61.48 -14.40
N GLU A 30 -7.62 62.60 -14.74
CA GLU A 30 -6.95 63.72 -15.42
C GLU A 30 -5.88 64.38 -14.53
N ILE A 31 -6.14 64.53 -13.22
CA ILE A 31 -5.13 65.03 -12.29
C ILE A 31 -3.92 64.10 -12.23
N LEU A 32 -4.14 62.78 -12.19
CA LEU A 32 -3.06 61.79 -12.24
C LEU A 32 -2.29 61.89 -13.56
N ARG A 33 -2.97 62.03 -14.70
CA ARG A 33 -2.32 62.21 -16.01
C ARG A 33 -1.37 63.42 -16.01
N GLN A 34 -1.78 64.55 -15.43
CA GLN A 34 -0.94 65.75 -15.30
C GLN A 34 0.29 65.55 -14.39
N LEU A 35 0.25 64.57 -13.50
CA LEU A 35 1.33 64.25 -12.56
C LEU A 35 2.36 63.26 -13.12
N ALA A 36 2.14 62.66 -14.29
CA ALA A 36 3.04 61.63 -14.84
C ALA A 36 4.52 62.08 -14.93
N GLY A 37 4.77 63.28 -15.45
CA GLY A 37 6.12 63.84 -15.53
C GLY A 37 6.74 64.10 -14.14
N TRP A 38 5.93 64.50 -13.15
CA TRP A 38 6.40 64.64 -11.77
C TRP A 38 6.72 63.28 -11.15
N ALA A 39 5.84 62.29 -11.32
CA ALA A 39 6.01 60.95 -10.78
C ALA A 39 7.30 60.30 -11.27
N ASN A 40 7.61 60.42 -12.57
CA ASN A 40 8.86 59.92 -13.14
C ASN A 40 10.11 60.51 -12.49
N GLY A 41 10.07 61.79 -12.12
CA GLY A 41 11.19 62.47 -11.47
C GLY A 41 11.35 62.15 -9.97
N VAL A 42 10.33 61.61 -9.31
CA VAL A 42 10.35 61.37 -7.85
C VAL A 42 10.26 59.89 -7.46
N ALA A 43 9.93 58.98 -8.39
CA ALA A 43 9.74 57.56 -8.10
C ALA A 43 10.95 56.90 -7.42
N ASP A 44 12.16 57.03 -7.98
CA ASP A 44 13.37 56.42 -7.42
C ASP A 44 13.76 56.97 -6.04
N PRO A 45 13.85 58.30 -5.82
CA PRO A 45 14.17 58.82 -4.48
C PRO A 45 13.06 58.53 -3.46
N MET A 46 11.78 58.47 -3.87
CA MET A 46 10.70 58.04 -2.98
C MET A 46 10.80 56.57 -2.60
N ALA A 47 11.11 55.67 -3.54
CA ALA A 47 11.29 54.25 -3.25
C ALA A 47 12.46 54.01 -2.29
N ARG A 48 13.58 54.72 -2.46
CA ARG A 48 14.71 54.68 -1.52
C ARG A 48 14.29 55.10 -0.11
N GLU A 49 13.63 56.24 0.04
CA GLU A 49 13.16 56.70 1.36
C GLU A 49 12.11 55.77 1.98
N PHE A 50 11.30 55.11 1.15
CA PHE A 50 10.35 54.10 1.61
C PHE A 50 11.08 52.89 2.22
N TYR A 51 12.09 52.35 1.53
CA TYR A 51 12.86 51.21 2.03
C TYR A 51 13.80 51.59 3.18
N ASP A 52 14.29 52.83 3.26
CA ASP A 52 14.98 53.33 4.44
C ASP A 52 14.13 53.15 5.70
N HIS A 53 12.84 53.50 5.65
CA HIS A 53 11.94 53.29 6.77
C HIS A 53 11.69 51.80 7.04
N GLN A 54 11.42 51.00 6.00
CA GLN A 54 11.18 49.57 6.14
C GLN A 54 12.39 48.84 6.76
N TYR A 55 13.61 49.30 6.51
CA TYR A 55 14.83 48.66 7.03
C TYR A 55 15.32 49.29 8.34
N ALA A 56 14.86 50.50 8.68
CA ALA A 56 15.03 51.08 10.00
C ALA A 56 14.07 50.48 11.04
N PHE A 57 12.90 50.00 10.61
CA PHE A 57 11.95 49.33 11.48
C PHE A 57 12.30 47.85 11.66
N ALA A 58 12.71 47.47 12.88
CA ALA A 58 13.30 46.16 13.15
C ALA A 58 12.46 44.97 12.66
N PRO A 59 11.13 44.89 12.90
CA PRO A 59 10.32 43.75 12.45
C PRO A 59 10.32 43.53 10.92
N THR A 60 10.20 44.61 10.13
CA THR A 60 10.22 44.51 8.67
C THR A 60 11.63 44.24 8.14
N ARG A 61 12.66 44.80 8.77
CA ARG A 61 14.06 44.48 8.46
C ARG A 61 14.34 42.98 8.62
N THR A 62 14.00 42.41 9.77
CA THR A 62 14.19 40.99 10.07
C THR A 62 13.48 40.10 9.03
N PHE A 63 12.26 40.47 8.61
CA PHE A 63 11.54 39.75 7.57
C PHE A 63 12.32 39.75 6.23
N TYR A 64 12.79 40.90 5.77
CA TYR A 64 13.51 41.01 4.50
C TYR A 64 14.90 40.35 4.55
N GLU A 65 15.60 40.41 5.67
CA GLU A 65 16.88 39.69 5.88
C GLU A 65 16.67 38.17 5.77
N ALA A 66 15.63 37.64 6.44
CA ALA A 66 15.27 36.22 6.33
C ALA A 66 14.82 35.83 4.92
N TYR A 67 14.10 36.72 4.23
CA TYR A 67 13.72 36.51 2.84
C TYR A 67 14.94 36.46 1.90
N ALA A 68 15.89 37.39 2.04
CA ALA A 68 17.14 37.40 1.28
C ALA A 68 17.93 36.11 1.46
N GLN A 69 18.04 35.63 2.71
CA GLN A 69 18.68 34.35 3.03
C GLN A 69 18.00 33.17 2.34
N ARG A 70 16.66 33.08 2.40
CA ARG A 70 15.88 32.01 1.73
C ARG A 70 16.05 32.04 0.21
N LYS A 71 16.20 33.22 -0.39
CA LYS A 71 16.47 33.40 -1.82
C LYS A 71 17.95 33.29 -2.20
N GLN A 72 18.84 33.03 -1.23
CA GLN A 72 20.29 32.98 -1.42
C GLN A 72 20.83 34.23 -2.13
N MET A 73 20.27 35.39 -1.78
CA MET A 73 20.57 36.68 -2.39
C MET A 73 21.22 37.60 -1.35
N PRO A 74 22.28 38.35 -1.69
CA PRO A 74 22.79 39.42 -0.86
C PRO A 74 21.70 40.43 -0.50
N PHE A 75 21.65 40.85 0.77
CA PHE A 75 20.61 41.76 1.25
C PHE A 75 20.58 43.10 0.49
N GLU A 76 21.75 43.64 0.12
CA GLU A 76 21.86 44.85 -0.71
C GLU A 76 21.31 44.65 -2.14
N GLN A 77 21.49 43.45 -2.72
CA GLN A 77 20.93 43.15 -4.03
C GLN A 77 19.40 43.09 -3.95
N LEU A 78 18.85 42.49 -2.89
CA LEU A 78 17.41 42.47 -2.64
C LEU A 78 16.88 43.90 -2.49
N ARG A 79 17.58 44.74 -1.73
CA ARG A 79 17.23 46.16 -1.54
C ARG A 79 17.08 46.89 -2.86
N HIS A 80 18.12 46.87 -3.71
CA HIS A 80 18.08 47.56 -4.99
C HIS A 80 16.97 47.05 -5.91
N HIS A 81 16.75 45.74 -5.93
CA HIS A 81 15.65 45.16 -6.70
C HIS A 81 14.29 45.67 -6.22
N LEU A 82 14.05 45.65 -4.90
CA LEU A 82 12.79 46.09 -4.31
C LEU A 82 12.55 47.59 -4.49
N GLU A 83 13.58 48.43 -4.34
CA GLU A 83 13.51 49.87 -4.64
C GLU A 83 13.12 50.11 -6.10
N SER A 84 13.73 49.40 -7.04
CA SER A 84 13.41 49.50 -8.47
C SER A 84 11.97 49.11 -8.77
N VAL A 85 11.50 48.00 -8.19
CA VAL A 85 10.12 47.51 -8.40
C VAL A 85 9.09 48.46 -7.79
N GLN A 86 9.36 49.02 -6.61
CA GLN A 86 8.46 49.98 -5.95
C GLN A 86 8.41 51.32 -6.70
N ALA A 87 9.53 51.80 -7.24
CA ALA A 87 9.56 52.99 -8.08
C ALA A 87 8.73 52.77 -9.35
N GLU A 88 8.88 51.60 -9.97
CA GLU A 88 8.15 51.23 -11.16
C GLU A 88 6.64 51.09 -10.91
N TYR A 89 6.26 50.46 -9.79
CA TYR A 89 4.87 50.43 -9.30
C TYR A 89 4.25 51.84 -9.29
N PHE A 90 4.98 52.82 -8.76
CA PHE A 90 4.49 54.18 -8.65
C PHE A 90 4.32 54.85 -10.01
N ARG A 91 5.27 54.66 -10.94
CA ARG A 91 5.15 55.18 -12.31
C ARG A 91 3.92 54.60 -13.03
N GLN A 92 3.71 53.29 -12.89
CA GLN A 92 2.60 52.58 -13.51
C GLN A 92 1.22 53.14 -13.17
N ILE A 93 1.03 53.73 -11.98
CA ILE A 93 -0.24 54.39 -11.62
C ILE A 93 -0.55 55.54 -12.61
N PHE A 94 0.46 56.36 -12.91
CA PHE A 94 0.30 57.53 -13.77
C PHE A 94 0.29 57.15 -15.25
N GLU A 95 1.01 56.10 -15.63
CA GLU A 95 0.90 55.50 -16.97
C GLU A 95 -0.49 54.92 -17.23
N GLU A 96 -1.11 54.29 -16.23
CA GLU A 96 -2.47 53.79 -16.35
C GLU A 96 -3.48 54.95 -16.47
N ALA A 97 -3.28 56.04 -15.73
CA ALA A 97 -4.09 57.25 -15.88
C ALA A 97 -4.00 57.87 -17.28
N ALA A 98 -2.86 57.72 -17.97
CA ALA A 98 -2.71 58.13 -19.36
C ALA A 98 -3.58 57.28 -20.32
N LYS A 99 -3.80 55.99 -19.99
CA LYS A 99 -4.69 55.08 -20.74
C LYS A 99 -6.17 55.29 -20.41
N GLY A 100 -6.47 55.72 -19.18
CA GLY A 100 -7.79 56.22 -18.78
C GLY A 100 -8.80 55.19 -18.26
N ASP A 101 -8.39 53.93 -18.04
CA ASP A 101 -9.32 52.83 -17.79
C ASP A 101 -9.29 52.31 -16.35
N PHE A 102 -8.11 52.10 -15.75
CA PHE A 102 -7.97 51.41 -14.44
C PHE A 102 -8.84 50.14 -14.36
N GLY A 103 -9.01 49.45 -15.50
CA GLY A 103 -9.89 48.31 -15.68
C GLY A 103 -9.27 46.97 -15.25
N PRO A 104 -9.86 45.83 -15.65
CA PRO A 104 -9.46 44.49 -15.21
C PRO A 104 -7.97 44.19 -15.42
N HIS A 105 -7.37 44.66 -16.51
CA HIS A 105 -5.94 44.45 -16.75
C HIS A 105 -5.04 45.16 -15.74
N TYR A 106 -5.41 46.35 -15.26
CA TYR A 106 -4.68 47.03 -14.18
C TYR A 106 -4.87 46.30 -12.86
N PHE A 107 -6.12 45.96 -12.54
CA PHE A 107 -6.48 45.29 -11.29
C PHE A 107 -5.81 43.91 -11.17
N GLU A 108 -5.79 43.12 -12.23
CA GLU A 108 -5.07 41.84 -12.35
C GLU A 108 -3.59 41.96 -11.95
N ARG A 109 -2.90 43.03 -12.37
CA ARG A 109 -1.50 43.25 -11.99
C ARG A 109 -1.38 43.49 -10.49
N ARG A 110 -2.35 44.18 -9.87
CA ARG A 110 -2.38 44.44 -8.43
C ARG A 110 -2.75 43.19 -7.62
N LEU A 111 -3.67 42.36 -8.11
CA LEU A 111 -3.95 41.02 -7.55
C LEU A 111 -2.69 40.16 -7.51
N LYS A 112 -1.94 40.09 -8.61
CA LYS A 112 -0.67 39.34 -8.68
C LYS A 112 0.39 39.85 -7.72
N VAL A 113 0.46 41.16 -7.53
CA VAL A 113 1.33 41.75 -6.50
C VAL A 113 0.86 41.30 -5.11
N GLY A 114 -0.43 41.35 -4.81
CA GLY A 114 -0.98 40.87 -3.55
C GLY A 114 -0.66 39.39 -3.29
N GLN A 115 -0.89 38.53 -4.28
CA GLN A 115 -0.59 37.10 -4.21
C GLN A 115 0.90 36.85 -3.95
N LEU A 116 1.80 37.56 -4.64
CA LEU A 116 3.24 37.46 -4.40
C LEU A 116 3.60 37.81 -2.95
N HIS A 117 2.97 38.84 -2.39
CA HIS A 117 3.20 39.24 -0.99
C HIS A 117 2.69 38.21 0.01
N ASN A 118 1.60 37.51 -0.29
CA ASN A 118 1.13 36.38 0.52
C ASN A 118 2.08 35.17 0.42
N VAL A 119 2.54 34.82 -0.78
CA VAL A 119 3.49 33.72 -1.02
C VAL A 119 4.80 33.90 -0.24
N ILE A 120 5.30 35.14 -0.13
CA ILE A 120 6.50 35.42 0.68
C ILE A 120 6.21 35.50 2.20
N ASN A 121 4.95 35.33 2.60
CA ASN A 121 4.43 35.45 3.96
C ASN A 121 4.66 36.85 4.56
N LEU A 122 4.59 37.91 3.76
CA LEU A 122 4.65 39.26 4.29
C LEU A 122 3.34 39.53 5.06
N PRO A 123 3.39 39.89 6.36
CA PRO A 123 2.17 40.17 7.10
C PRO A 123 1.35 41.30 6.46
N LEU A 124 0.06 41.04 6.18
CA LEU A 124 -0.84 41.98 5.51
C LEU A 124 -0.87 43.36 6.20
N LYS A 125 -0.77 43.41 7.53
CA LYS A 125 -0.70 44.66 8.30
C LYS A 125 0.48 45.56 7.91
N TRP A 126 1.64 44.96 7.60
CA TRP A 126 2.82 45.71 7.17
C TRP A 126 2.66 46.18 5.72
N TYR A 127 2.05 45.35 4.87
CA TYR A 127 1.75 45.72 3.50
C TYR A 127 0.76 46.88 3.42
N VAL A 128 -0.41 46.77 4.06
CA VAL A 128 -1.43 47.83 4.10
C VAL A 128 -0.89 49.08 4.80
N GLY A 129 -0.18 48.91 5.92
CA GLY A 129 0.45 50.04 6.63
C GLY A 129 1.48 50.80 5.79
N SER A 130 2.12 50.12 4.83
CA SER A 130 3.11 50.74 3.94
C SER A 130 2.49 51.82 3.04
N TYR A 131 1.21 51.74 2.70
CA TYR A 131 0.54 52.79 1.92
C TYR A 131 0.44 54.11 2.68
N ALA A 132 0.26 54.08 4.00
CA ALA A 132 0.25 55.30 4.82
C ALA A 132 1.64 55.98 4.82
N LEU A 133 2.70 55.17 4.91
CA LEU A 133 4.08 55.64 4.77
C LEU A 133 4.33 56.20 3.37
N TYR A 134 3.90 55.50 2.34
CA TYR A 134 4.11 55.91 0.96
C TYR A 134 3.33 57.20 0.64
N PHE A 135 2.12 57.34 1.17
CA PHE A 135 1.33 58.56 1.08
C PHE A 135 2.00 59.74 1.81
N LYS A 136 2.61 59.52 2.97
CA LYS A 136 3.43 60.54 3.65
C LYS A 136 4.57 61.05 2.74
N LEU A 137 5.22 60.16 1.99
CA LEU A 137 6.25 60.53 1.02
C LEU A 137 5.65 61.30 -0.17
N VAL A 138 4.53 60.84 -0.74
CA VAL A 138 3.80 61.58 -1.79
C VAL A 138 3.55 63.02 -1.36
N ARG A 139 3.01 63.25 -0.15
CA ARG A 139 2.74 64.60 0.38
C ARG A 139 4.01 65.44 0.52
N LYS A 140 5.12 64.85 0.98
CA LYS A 140 6.44 65.51 1.07
C LYS A 140 6.91 65.99 -0.29
N TYR A 141 6.89 65.12 -1.30
CA TYR A 141 7.40 65.42 -2.64
C TYR A 141 6.48 66.35 -3.45
N LEU A 142 5.16 66.21 -3.31
CA LEU A 142 4.19 67.14 -3.89
C LEU A 142 4.34 68.54 -3.29
N SER A 143 4.49 68.64 -1.96
CA SER A 143 4.66 69.93 -1.28
C SER A 143 5.94 70.65 -1.71
N ARG A 144 7.02 69.92 -2.00
CA ARG A 144 8.26 70.51 -2.53
C ARG A 144 8.08 71.08 -3.93
N ARG A 145 7.42 70.34 -4.83
CA ARG A 145 7.27 70.74 -6.24
C ARG A 145 6.20 71.82 -6.45
N PHE A 146 5.08 71.70 -5.74
CA PHE A 146 3.86 72.50 -5.95
C PHE A 146 3.51 73.36 -4.75
N TRP A 147 4.52 73.86 -4.02
CA TRP A 147 4.34 74.70 -2.82
C TRP A 147 3.44 75.92 -3.06
N TYR A 148 3.44 76.46 -4.28
CA TYR A 148 2.68 77.64 -4.71
C TYR A 148 1.22 77.33 -5.13
N ARG A 149 0.79 76.06 -5.15
CA ARG A 149 -0.58 75.65 -5.54
C ARG A 149 -1.23 74.75 -4.48
N PRO A 150 -1.57 75.27 -3.28
CA PRO A 150 -2.06 74.46 -2.16
C PRO A 150 -3.35 73.70 -2.45
N TRP A 151 -4.32 74.32 -3.15
CA TRP A 151 -5.59 73.69 -3.50
C TRP A 151 -5.45 72.59 -4.54
N TRP A 152 -4.64 72.84 -5.58
CA TRP A 152 -4.37 71.81 -6.59
C TRP A 152 -3.59 70.64 -6.01
N ARG A 153 -2.62 70.92 -5.12
CA ARG A 153 -1.90 69.89 -4.36
C ARG A 153 -2.85 69.02 -3.55
N ALA A 154 -3.82 69.61 -2.85
CA ALA A 154 -4.80 68.83 -2.09
C ALA A 154 -5.62 67.89 -2.99
N LYS A 155 -6.01 68.35 -4.20
CA LYS A 155 -6.67 67.49 -5.19
C LYS A 155 -5.75 66.37 -5.71
N ALA A 156 -4.48 66.67 -5.97
CA ALA A 156 -3.46 65.68 -6.35
C ALA A 156 -3.21 64.63 -5.26
N GLU A 157 -3.10 65.05 -4.00
CA GLU A 157 -2.99 64.16 -2.84
C GLU A 157 -4.20 63.23 -2.76
N LEU A 158 -5.42 63.76 -2.91
CA LEU A 158 -6.64 62.96 -2.89
C LEU A 158 -6.69 61.96 -4.05
N ALA A 159 -6.38 62.39 -5.29
CA ALA A 159 -6.39 61.50 -6.45
C ALA A 159 -5.40 60.33 -6.32
N ILE A 160 -4.20 60.57 -5.79
CA ILE A 160 -3.24 59.49 -5.51
C ILE A 160 -3.73 58.59 -4.38
N LEU A 161 -4.29 59.16 -3.31
CA LEU A 161 -4.85 58.38 -2.21
C LEU A 161 -6.00 57.47 -2.66
N THR A 162 -6.83 57.94 -3.60
CA THR A 162 -7.90 57.15 -4.20
C THR A 162 -7.35 55.93 -4.94
N VAL A 163 -6.29 56.07 -5.74
CA VAL A 163 -5.66 54.90 -6.40
C VAL A 163 -4.98 53.99 -5.38
N PHE A 164 -4.34 54.54 -4.35
CA PHE A 164 -3.78 53.73 -3.27
C PHE A 164 -4.85 52.90 -2.55
N ASN A 165 -6.05 53.47 -2.34
CA ASN A 165 -7.17 52.72 -1.80
C ASN A 165 -7.62 51.61 -2.77
N TYR A 166 -7.71 51.90 -4.06
CA TYR A 166 -8.06 50.92 -5.09
C TYR A 166 -7.07 49.75 -5.15
N ASP A 167 -5.77 50.03 -5.10
CA ASP A 167 -4.72 49.00 -5.05
C ASP A 167 -4.78 48.18 -3.74
N MET A 168 -5.09 48.83 -2.61
CA MET A 168 -5.30 48.14 -1.33
C MET A 168 -6.47 47.15 -1.38
N GLN A 169 -7.55 47.48 -2.09
CA GLN A 169 -8.68 46.55 -2.27
C GLN A 169 -8.25 45.30 -3.04
N ALA A 170 -7.55 45.46 -4.17
CA ALA A 170 -7.01 44.32 -4.93
C ALA A 170 -6.10 43.43 -4.07
N VAL A 171 -5.25 44.04 -3.24
CA VAL A 171 -4.36 43.25 -2.37
C VAL A 171 -5.15 42.53 -1.28
N ALA A 172 -6.14 43.17 -0.67
CA ALA A 172 -6.99 42.53 0.32
C ALA A 172 -7.71 41.31 -0.26
N ASP A 173 -8.26 41.46 -1.48
CA ASP A 173 -8.89 40.37 -2.24
C ASP A 173 -7.89 39.22 -2.47
N ALA A 174 -6.70 39.51 -2.99
CA ALA A 174 -5.69 38.49 -3.26
C ALA A 174 -5.25 37.74 -2.00
N PHE A 175 -5.02 38.43 -0.87
CA PHE A 175 -4.66 37.77 0.39
C PHE A 175 -5.79 36.89 0.93
N PHE A 176 -7.03 37.36 0.85
CA PHE A 176 -8.17 36.61 1.36
C PHE A 176 -8.47 35.37 0.53
N TYR A 177 -8.48 35.49 -0.80
CA TYR A 177 -8.76 34.38 -1.70
C TYR A 177 -7.63 33.35 -1.73
N ASP A 178 -6.37 33.77 -1.78
CA ASP A 178 -5.24 32.85 -1.71
C ASP A 178 -5.23 32.06 -0.38
N TYR A 179 -5.68 32.69 0.72
CA TYR A 179 -5.88 31.98 1.99
C TYR A 179 -7.00 30.93 1.90
N LEU A 180 -8.14 31.24 1.26
CA LEU A 180 -9.22 30.28 1.04
C LEU A 180 -8.79 29.11 0.14
N GLU A 181 -8.02 29.38 -0.91
CA GLU A 181 -7.45 28.32 -1.75
C GLU A 181 -6.46 27.45 -0.97
N SER A 182 -5.65 28.06 -0.08
CA SER A 182 -4.68 27.33 0.73
C SER A 182 -5.32 26.32 1.69
N ILE A 183 -6.59 26.52 2.06
CA ILE A 183 -7.39 25.58 2.87
C ILE A 183 -8.20 24.60 2.00
N GLY A 184 -7.93 24.54 0.70
CA GLY A 184 -8.51 23.56 -0.23
C GLY A 184 -9.82 23.97 -0.88
N MET A 185 -10.20 25.26 -0.81
CA MET A 185 -11.42 25.74 -1.47
C MET A 185 -11.18 26.00 -2.96
N ASP A 186 -11.98 25.38 -3.82
CA ASP A 186 -12.03 25.72 -5.24
C ASP A 186 -12.92 26.95 -5.46
N LEU A 187 -12.28 28.11 -5.58
CA LEU A 187 -12.99 29.39 -5.76
C LEU A 187 -13.70 29.49 -7.12
N GLY A 188 -13.27 28.74 -8.14
CA GLY A 188 -13.88 28.78 -9.46
C GLY A 188 -15.26 28.11 -9.53
N GLN A 189 -15.64 27.37 -8.50
CA GLN A 189 -16.95 26.70 -8.39
C GLN A 189 -18.02 27.56 -7.69
N VAL A 190 -17.64 28.73 -7.14
CA VAL A 190 -18.56 29.61 -6.43
C VAL A 190 -19.45 30.32 -7.46
N GLN A 191 -20.77 30.17 -7.37
CA GLN A 191 -21.68 30.69 -8.39
C GLN A 191 -22.05 32.14 -8.11
N MET A 192 -21.65 33.06 -9.00
CA MET A 192 -22.03 34.46 -8.88
C MET A 192 -23.49 34.68 -9.27
N GLN A 193 -24.26 35.30 -8.37
CA GLN A 193 -25.67 35.63 -8.61
C GLN A 193 -25.88 36.89 -9.46
N SER A 194 -24.85 37.74 -9.59
CA SER A 194 -24.88 38.99 -10.34
C SER A 194 -23.49 39.31 -10.91
N LEU A 195 -23.45 39.98 -12.06
CA LEU A 195 -22.21 40.53 -12.65
C LEU A 195 -21.68 41.74 -11.86
N GLU A 196 -22.51 42.34 -11.01
CA GLU A 196 -22.14 43.46 -10.13
C GLU A 196 -21.37 43.03 -8.87
N HIS A 197 -21.36 41.73 -8.56
CA HIS A 197 -20.67 41.17 -7.41
C HIS A 197 -19.42 40.42 -7.86
N ASP A 198 -18.36 40.51 -7.08
CA ASP A 198 -17.24 39.58 -7.11
C ASP A 198 -17.32 38.63 -5.90
N LEU A 199 -16.27 37.85 -5.67
CA LEU A 199 -16.24 36.92 -4.54
C LEU A 199 -16.36 37.64 -3.17
N SER A 200 -16.03 38.92 -3.08
CA SER A 200 -15.96 39.65 -1.80
C SER A 200 -17.37 39.95 -1.30
N GLU A 201 -18.35 40.03 -2.19
CA GLU A 201 -19.74 40.22 -1.80
C GLU A 201 -20.47 38.89 -1.48
N ASN A 202 -19.81 37.74 -1.69
CA ASN A 202 -20.39 36.41 -1.53
C ASN A 202 -19.95 35.68 -0.24
N TYR A 203 -19.62 36.42 0.83
CA TYR A 203 -19.17 35.84 2.12
C TYR A 203 -20.09 34.77 2.70
N ARG A 204 -21.41 34.85 2.47
CA ARG A 204 -22.35 33.83 2.98
C ARG A 204 -22.11 32.48 2.30
N GLU A 205 -21.93 32.49 0.99
CA GLU A 205 -21.65 31.27 0.21
C GLU A 205 -20.27 30.73 0.58
N LEU A 206 -19.24 31.59 0.63
CA LEU A 206 -17.89 31.20 1.04
C LEU A 206 -17.86 30.53 2.43
N LYS A 207 -18.55 31.12 3.43
CA LYS A 207 -18.70 30.53 4.76
C LYS A 207 -19.46 29.20 4.73
N GLY A 208 -20.46 29.09 3.86
CA GLY A 208 -21.21 27.85 3.63
C GLY A 208 -20.30 26.73 3.09
N THR A 209 -19.47 27.04 2.10
CA THR A 209 -18.53 26.08 1.51
C THR A 209 -17.51 25.58 2.52
N VAL A 210 -16.89 26.48 3.31
CA VAL A 210 -15.96 26.08 4.38
C VAL A 210 -16.65 25.15 5.39
N ARG A 211 -17.89 25.44 5.78
CA ARG A 211 -18.66 24.59 6.67
C ARG A 211 -18.95 23.22 6.05
N ASN A 212 -19.32 23.15 4.78
CA ASN A 212 -19.58 21.89 4.08
C ASN A 212 -18.33 21.02 4.03
N VAL A 213 -17.16 21.61 3.73
CA VAL A 213 -15.86 20.90 3.73
C VAL A 213 -15.55 20.32 5.13
N LEU A 214 -15.81 21.07 6.20
CA LEU A 214 -15.63 20.57 7.57
C LEU A 214 -16.61 19.44 7.92
N GLU A 215 -17.89 19.57 7.53
CA GLU A 215 -18.90 18.53 7.74
C GLU A 215 -18.55 17.24 6.96
N GLU A 216 -18.11 17.37 5.71
CA GLU A 216 -17.66 16.25 4.88
C GLU A 216 -16.40 15.59 5.45
N THR A 217 -15.42 16.38 5.88
CA THR A 217 -14.21 15.89 6.56
C THR A 217 -14.56 15.09 7.82
N SER A 218 -15.51 15.58 8.62
CA SER A 218 -15.99 14.89 9.82
C SER A 218 -16.66 13.56 9.48
N ARG A 219 -17.55 13.53 8.47
CA ARG A 219 -18.20 12.30 8.00
C ARG A 219 -17.20 11.27 7.47
N THR A 220 -16.26 11.70 6.64
CA THR A 220 -15.21 10.84 6.09
C THR A 220 -14.34 10.26 7.21
N SER A 221 -14.03 11.06 8.22
CA SER A 221 -13.28 10.62 9.41
C SER A 221 -14.05 9.57 10.22
N GLN A 222 -15.35 9.76 10.45
CA GLN A 222 -16.19 8.76 11.14
C GLN A 222 -16.28 7.45 10.35
N PHE A 223 -16.43 7.52 9.03
CA PHE A 223 -16.42 6.35 8.16
C PHE A 223 -15.09 5.59 8.25
N LEU A 224 -13.97 6.32 8.21
CA LEU A 224 -12.64 5.74 8.32
C LEU A 224 -12.41 5.04 9.68
N ALA A 225 -12.90 5.62 10.78
CA ALA A 225 -12.84 4.99 12.11
C ALA A 225 -13.63 3.67 12.17
N GLN A 226 -14.84 3.66 11.60
CA GLN A 226 -15.67 2.44 11.52
C GLN A 226 -15.02 1.36 10.63
N ALA A 227 -14.49 1.75 9.47
CA ALA A 227 -13.78 0.85 8.57
C ALA A 227 -12.54 0.23 9.24
N SER A 228 -11.79 1.04 9.99
CA SER A 228 -10.64 0.58 10.78
C SER A 228 -11.03 -0.42 11.85
N THR A 229 -12.15 -0.19 12.54
CA THR A 229 -12.67 -1.13 13.55
C THR A 229 -13.04 -2.48 12.93
N ARG A 230 -13.70 -2.48 11.76
CA ARG A 230 -14.02 -3.71 11.01
C ARG A 230 -12.78 -4.44 10.53
N LEU A 231 -11.76 -3.72 10.07
CA LEU A 231 -10.48 -4.30 9.66
C LEU A 231 -9.78 -5.01 10.83
N ALA A 232 -9.76 -4.40 12.02
CA ALA A 232 -9.20 -5.02 13.21
C ALA A 232 -9.96 -6.31 13.62
N GLU A 233 -11.29 -6.33 13.47
CA GLU A 233 -12.09 -7.52 13.73
C GLU A 233 -11.75 -8.66 12.75
N ILE A 234 -11.68 -8.35 11.46
CA ILE A 234 -11.29 -9.32 10.41
C ILE A 234 -9.87 -9.84 10.64
N ALA A 235 -8.93 -8.95 10.98
CA ALA A 235 -7.56 -9.32 11.29
C ALA A 235 -7.49 -10.28 12.48
N ASN A 236 -8.19 -9.97 13.58
CA ASN A 236 -8.28 -10.86 14.74
C ASN A 236 -8.89 -12.23 14.41
N GLN A 237 -9.92 -12.27 13.58
CA GLN A 237 -10.49 -13.53 13.11
C GLN A 237 -9.48 -14.32 12.25
N SER A 238 -8.78 -13.65 11.34
CA SER A 238 -7.72 -14.25 10.51
C SER A 238 -6.57 -14.79 11.36
N GLY A 239 -6.19 -14.09 12.43
CA GLY A 239 -5.21 -14.55 13.41
C GLY A 239 -5.62 -15.85 14.09
N ARG A 240 -6.88 -15.98 14.53
CA ARG A 240 -7.41 -17.22 15.12
C ARG A 240 -7.36 -18.39 14.12
N THR A 241 -7.83 -18.17 12.89
CA THR A 241 -7.76 -19.20 11.84
C THR A 241 -6.32 -19.60 11.51
N THR A 242 -5.38 -18.64 11.52
CA THR A 242 -3.95 -18.94 11.31
C THR A 242 -3.38 -19.81 12.43
N ALA A 243 -3.80 -19.56 13.68
CA ALA A 243 -3.43 -20.40 14.82
C ALA A 243 -4.01 -21.82 14.70
N GLU A 244 -5.27 -21.97 14.27
CA GLU A 244 -5.88 -23.28 13.99
C GLU A 244 -5.12 -24.04 12.90
N VAL A 245 -4.79 -23.37 11.79
CA VAL A 245 -3.97 -23.97 10.71
C VAL A 245 -2.60 -24.40 11.23
N SER A 246 -1.97 -23.61 12.10
CA SER A 246 -0.69 -23.98 12.72
C SER A 246 -0.79 -25.25 13.56
N LEU A 247 -1.87 -25.42 14.32
CA LEU A 247 -2.14 -26.65 15.07
C LEU A 247 -2.34 -27.85 14.13
N THR A 248 -3.07 -27.67 13.04
CA THR A 248 -3.28 -28.72 12.03
C THR A 248 -1.96 -29.12 11.35
N ILE A 249 -1.09 -28.16 11.03
CA ILE A 249 0.26 -28.40 10.49
C ILE A 249 1.07 -29.27 11.45
N GLN A 250 1.03 -28.96 12.75
CA GLN A 250 1.73 -29.72 13.77
C GLN A 250 1.21 -31.17 13.86
N GLN A 251 -0.12 -31.35 13.80
CA GLN A 251 -0.73 -32.68 13.79
C GLN A 251 -0.33 -33.48 12.54
N LEU A 252 -0.33 -32.85 11.36
CA LEU A 252 0.12 -33.48 10.12
C LEU A 252 1.60 -33.89 10.19
N ALA A 253 2.46 -33.04 10.75
CA ALA A 253 3.88 -33.34 10.93
C ALA A 253 4.08 -34.60 11.78
N THR A 254 3.38 -34.67 12.92
CA THR A 254 3.41 -35.85 13.80
C THR A 254 2.89 -37.09 13.07
N GLY A 255 1.79 -36.97 12.31
CA GLY A 255 1.23 -38.06 11.51
C GLY A 255 2.21 -38.59 10.45
N ALA A 256 2.86 -37.69 9.72
CA ALA A 256 3.88 -38.05 8.73
C ALA A 256 5.07 -38.79 9.37
N SER A 257 5.49 -38.35 10.57
CA SER A 257 6.55 -39.03 11.33
C SER A 257 6.15 -40.46 11.73
N HIS A 258 4.93 -40.66 12.24
CA HIS A 258 4.44 -42.01 12.55
C HIS A 258 4.31 -42.90 11.31
N GLN A 259 3.91 -42.33 10.17
CA GLN A 259 3.82 -43.07 8.93
C GLN A 259 5.20 -43.53 8.43
N ALA A 260 6.23 -42.69 8.57
CA ALA A 260 7.61 -43.04 8.25
C ALA A 260 8.13 -44.19 9.14
N GLU A 261 7.82 -44.16 10.43
CA GLU A 261 8.17 -45.23 11.38
C GLU A 261 7.47 -46.55 11.03
N ALA A 262 6.16 -46.51 10.75
CA ALA A 262 5.38 -47.67 10.35
C ALA A 262 5.88 -48.29 9.03
N LEU A 263 6.29 -47.45 8.08
CA LEU A 263 6.91 -47.88 6.83
C LEU A 263 8.24 -48.61 7.07
N SER A 264 9.09 -48.07 7.94
CA SER A 264 10.36 -48.72 8.33
C SER A 264 10.13 -50.08 8.97
N GLN A 265 9.14 -50.19 9.86
CA GLN A 265 8.79 -51.47 10.49
C GLN A 265 8.24 -52.48 9.47
N THR A 266 7.38 -52.02 8.54
CA THR A 266 6.80 -52.89 7.50
C THR A 266 7.89 -53.41 6.56
N ARG A 267 8.87 -52.57 6.22
CA ARG A 267 10.04 -52.97 5.43
C ARG A 267 10.82 -54.10 6.10
N SER A 268 11.11 -53.95 7.41
CA SER A 268 11.81 -54.98 8.19
C SER A 268 11.04 -56.31 8.21
N ASN A 269 9.72 -56.26 8.42
CA ASN A 269 8.87 -57.45 8.41
C ASN A 269 8.86 -58.15 7.03
N LEU A 270 8.90 -57.38 5.94
CA LEU A 270 8.98 -57.94 4.58
C LEU A 270 10.32 -58.59 4.30
N GLU A 271 11.43 -58.01 4.75
CA GLU A 271 12.74 -58.64 4.64
C GLU A 271 12.79 -59.97 5.40
N GLN A 272 12.17 -60.04 6.59
CA GLN A 272 12.02 -61.30 7.32
C GLN A 272 11.16 -62.31 6.55
N SER A 273 10.05 -61.85 5.97
CA SER A 273 9.13 -62.70 5.18
C SER A 273 9.82 -63.24 3.92
N ALA A 274 10.58 -62.39 3.22
CA ALA A 274 11.35 -62.78 2.04
C ALA A 274 12.38 -63.86 2.37
N ARG A 275 13.10 -63.73 3.50
CA ARG A 275 14.04 -64.77 3.98
C ARG A 275 13.33 -66.08 4.32
N ALA A 276 12.16 -66.01 4.96
CA ALA A 276 11.37 -67.21 5.28
C ALA A 276 10.88 -67.94 4.02
N ILE A 277 10.40 -67.20 3.02
CA ILE A 277 9.96 -67.73 1.73
C ILE A 277 11.13 -68.40 0.99
N GLU A 278 12.30 -67.78 0.99
CA GLU A 278 13.52 -68.35 0.41
C GLU A 278 13.92 -69.67 1.11
N GLY A 279 13.81 -69.73 2.44
CA GLY A 279 14.02 -70.97 3.20
C GLY A 279 13.02 -72.08 2.84
N VAL A 280 11.74 -71.73 2.63
CA VAL A 280 10.72 -72.70 2.16
C VAL A 280 11.05 -73.22 0.76
N ALA A 281 11.45 -72.34 -0.16
CA ALA A 281 11.84 -72.73 -1.52
C ALA A 281 13.04 -73.68 -1.52
N GLN A 282 14.06 -73.39 -0.69
CA GLN A 282 15.23 -74.25 -0.53
C GLN A 282 14.84 -75.62 0.06
N GLY A 283 14.04 -75.63 1.14
CA GLY A 283 13.57 -76.87 1.76
C GLY A 283 12.75 -77.75 0.82
N ALA A 284 11.88 -77.13 0.01
CA ALA A 284 11.13 -77.84 -1.04
C ALA A 284 12.08 -78.45 -2.08
N GLN A 285 13.15 -77.75 -2.47
CA GLN A 285 14.14 -78.27 -3.41
C GLN A 285 14.92 -79.46 -2.84
N GLU A 286 15.31 -79.42 -1.56
CA GLU A 286 15.94 -80.55 -0.86
C GLU A 286 14.98 -81.76 -0.77
N GLN A 287 13.70 -81.51 -0.51
CA GLN A 287 12.68 -82.55 -0.45
C GLN A 287 12.43 -83.18 -1.83
N ALA A 288 12.43 -82.41 -2.91
CA ALA A 288 12.35 -82.92 -4.27
C ALA A 288 13.49 -83.91 -4.57
N GLN A 289 14.71 -83.59 -4.14
CA GLN A 289 15.86 -84.48 -4.27
C GLN A 289 15.73 -85.76 -3.43
N ALA A 290 15.15 -85.67 -2.23
CA ALA A 290 14.88 -86.83 -1.38
C ALA A 290 13.80 -87.74 -1.96
N VAL A 291 12.75 -87.16 -2.54
CA VAL A 291 11.69 -87.87 -3.28
C VAL A 291 12.28 -88.64 -4.46
N ASN A 292 13.12 -88.01 -5.28
CA ASN A 292 13.78 -88.68 -6.40
C ASN A 292 14.63 -89.87 -5.94
N ARG A 293 15.43 -89.71 -4.89
CA ARG A 293 16.22 -90.80 -4.29
C ARG A 293 15.33 -91.94 -3.76
N THR A 294 14.17 -91.61 -3.18
CA THR A 294 13.21 -92.60 -2.68
C THR A 294 12.56 -93.37 -3.83
N ALA A 295 12.20 -92.67 -4.92
CA ALA A 295 11.66 -93.30 -6.13
C ALA A 295 12.67 -94.28 -6.77
N GLU A 296 13.95 -93.90 -6.83
CA GLU A 296 15.04 -94.79 -7.27
C GLU A 296 15.16 -96.03 -6.38
N ALA A 297 15.12 -95.86 -5.05
CA ALA A 297 15.18 -96.98 -4.10
C ALA A 297 13.98 -97.93 -4.24
N ILE A 298 12.78 -97.39 -4.47
CA ILE A 298 11.57 -98.17 -4.75
C ILE A 298 11.76 -99.04 -6.00
N THR A 299 12.31 -98.47 -7.08
CA THR A 299 12.57 -99.24 -8.31
C THR A 299 13.55 -100.39 -8.06
N GLY A 300 14.59 -100.17 -7.24
CA GLY A 300 15.52 -101.22 -6.83
C GLY A 300 14.87 -102.32 -5.96
N LEU A 301 13.96 -101.94 -5.06
CA LEU A 301 13.21 -102.89 -4.24
C LEU A 301 12.25 -103.75 -5.07
N VAL A 302 11.56 -103.16 -6.06
CA VAL A 302 10.71 -103.91 -7.00
C VAL A 302 11.52 -105.01 -7.70
N GLY A 303 12.70 -104.70 -8.21
CA GLY A 303 13.60 -105.69 -8.82
C GLY A 303 14.06 -106.78 -7.84
N SER A 304 14.33 -106.39 -6.59
CA SER A 304 14.70 -107.34 -5.53
C SER A 304 13.56 -108.30 -5.18
N ILE A 305 12.32 -107.81 -5.08
CA ILE A 305 11.13 -108.65 -4.87
C ILE A 305 10.94 -109.62 -6.02
N GLN A 306 11.05 -109.16 -7.27
CA GLN A 306 10.93 -110.03 -8.44
C GLN A 306 11.96 -111.17 -8.39
N THR A 307 13.19 -110.87 -7.96
CA THR A 307 14.25 -111.88 -7.78
C THR A 307 13.91 -112.86 -6.65
N ILE A 308 13.40 -112.37 -5.52
CA ILE A 308 12.96 -113.21 -4.38
C ILE A 308 11.81 -114.12 -4.79
N SER A 309 10.80 -113.59 -5.48
CA SER A 309 9.66 -114.38 -5.98
C SER A 309 10.11 -115.48 -6.93
N ALA A 310 11.01 -115.18 -7.87
CA ALA A 310 11.56 -116.18 -8.78
C ALA A 310 12.33 -117.28 -8.03
N GLY A 311 13.18 -116.93 -7.05
CA GLY A 311 13.90 -117.92 -6.23
C GLY A 311 13.01 -118.72 -5.27
N ALA A 312 11.92 -118.13 -4.78
CA ALA A 312 10.95 -118.81 -3.93
C ALA A 312 10.15 -119.87 -4.70
N ASP A 313 9.86 -119.65 -5.99
CA ASP A 313 9.24 -120.65 -6.87
C ASP A 313 10.19 -121.83 -7.17
N GLU A 314 11.51 -121.66 -7.05
CA GLU A 314 12.52 -122.71 -7.27
C GLU A 314 12.78 -123.62 -6.03
N GLN A 315 12.58 -123.14 -4.81
CA GLN A 315 12.67 -123.96 -3.58
C GLN A 315 11.35 -124.72 -3.31
N THR A 316 11.34 -125.82 -2.54
CA THR A 316 10.12 -126.66 -2.37
C THR A 316 9.57 -126.75 -0.93
N GLN A 317 10.32 -126.38 0.10
CA GLN A 317 9.85 -126.40 1.52
C GLN A 317 9.78 -125.03 2.21
N ALA A 318 10.49 -123.99 1.74
CA ALA A 318 10.41 -122.61 2.24
C ALA A 318 9.35 -121.74 1.51
N VAL A 319 8.62 -122.34 0.56
CA VAL A 319 7.82 -121.70 -0.50
C VAL A 319 6.68 -120.83 0.02
N VAL A 320 5.88 -121.37 0.95
CA VAL A 320 4.62 -120.71 1.34
C VAL A 320 4.88 -119.44 2.15
N GLY A 321 5.88 -119.46 3.04
CA GLY A 321 6.26 -118.30 3.84
C GLY A 321 6.95 -117.21 3.03
N ALA A 322 7.89 -117.58 2.15
CA ALA A 322 8.63 -116.63 1.32
C ALA A 322 7.72 -115.92 0.30
N LYS A 323 6.79 -116.66 -0.32
CA LYS A 323 5.81 -116.09 -1.25
C LYS A 323 4.86 -115.10 -0.58
N GLY A 324 4.30 -115.46 0.58
CA GLY A 324 3.44 -114.56 1.35
C GLY A 324 4.16 -113.30 1.84
N ALA A 325 5.44 -113.40 2.18
CA ALA A 325 6.28 -112.24 2.49
C ALA A 325 6.54 -111.37 1.26
N GLY A 326 6.79 -111.96 0.09
CA GLY A 326 6.95 -111.25 -1.19
C GLY A 326 5.70 -110.48 -1.61
N ASP A 327 4.53 -111.09 -1.53
CA ASP A 327 3.24 -110.44 -1.83
C ASP A 327 2.97 -109.26 -0.87
N SER A 328 3.25 -109.46 0.42
CA SER A 328 3.11 -108.41 1.44
C SER A 328 4.07 -107.23 1.21
N LEU A 329 5.32 -107.52 0.82
CA LEU A 329 6.30 -106.50 0.45
C LEU A 329 5.88 -105.77 -0.83
N GLY A 330 5.35 -106.48 -1.84
CA GLY A 330 4.84 -105.87 -3.07
C GLY A 330 3.72 -104.87 -2.80
N ALA A 331 2.76 -105.24 -1.95
CA ALA A 331 1.70 -104.34 -1.50
C ALA A 331 2.25 -103.12 -0.74
N THR A 332 3.24 -103.32 0.14
CA THR A 332 3.89 -102.24 0.89
C THR A 332 4.64 -101.29 -0.04
N ILE A 333 5.36 -101.80 -1.04
CA ILE A 333 6.05 -100.97 -2.04
C ILE A 333 5.06 -100.15 -2.87
N ALA A 334 3.95 -100.74 -3.30
CA ALA A 334 2.92 -100.00 -4.03
C ALA A 334 2.40 -98.81 -3.20
N GLN A 335 2.14 -99.02 -1.91
CA GLN A 335 1.77 -97.95 -0.98
C GLN A 335 2.87 -96.88 -0.81
N ILE A 336 4.14 -97.28 -0.72
CA ILE A 336 5.26 -96.34 -0.62
C ILE A 336 5.41 -95.53 -1.91
N SER A 337 5.22 -96.15 -3.07
CA SER A 337 5.26 -95.48 -4.38
C SER A 337 4.15 -94.43 -4.51
N GLU A 338 2.92 -94.80 -4.13
CA GLU A 338 1.79 -93.87 -4.12
C GLU A 338 2.06 -92.67 -3.20
N ARG A 339 2.55 -92.93 -1.97
CA ARG A 339 2.92 -91.87 -1.03
C ARG A 339 4.07 -91.00 -1.55
N THR A 340 5.04 -91.58 -2.23
CA THR A 340 6.17 -90.84 -2.82
C THR A 340 5.70 -89.88 -3.91
N GLN A 341 4.75 -90.31 -4.75
CA GLN A 341 4.13 -89.43 -5.75
C GLN A 341 3.34 -88.29 -5.11
N GLN A 342 2.54 -88.59 -4.06
CA GLN A 342 1.82 -87.55 -3.32
C GLN A 342 2.77 -86.51 -2.71
N VAL A 343 3.93 -86.94 -2.19
CA VAL A 343 4.96 -86.02 -1.68
C VAL A 343 5.60 -85.22 -2.81
N ALA A 344 5.84 -85.81 -3.99
CA ALA A 344 6.36 -85.11 -5.16
C ALA A 344 5.44 -83.96 -5.59
N ASP A 345 4.14 -84.24 -5.72
CA ASP A 345 3.13 -83.26 -6.10
C ASP A 345 3.03 -82.13 -5.06
N PHE A 346 3.08 -82.49 -3.77
CA PHE A 346 3.09 -81.51 -2.67
C PHE A 346 4.31 -80.59 -2.74
N VAL A 347 5.50 -81.12 -3.00
CA VAL A 347 6.75 -80.34 -3.12
C VAL A 347 6.72 -79.39 -4.31
N GLN A 348 6.21 -79.83 -5.47
CA GLN A 348 6.05 -78.97 -6.63
C GLN A 348 5.11 -77.79 -6.34
N ASN A 349 4.00 -78.07 -5.65
CA ASN A 349 3.07 -77.03 -5.23
C ASN A 349 3.70 -76.05 -4.22
N GLN A 350 4.50 -76.55 -3.26
CA GLN A 350 5.25 -75.70 -2.33
C GLN A 350 6.23 -74.77 -3.04
N LEU A 351 6.97 -75.27 -4.03
CA LEU A 351 7.93 -74.46 -4.79
C LEU A 351 7.21 -73.35 -5.58
N HIS A 352 6.06 -73.68 -6.18
CA HIS A 352 5.22 -72.70 -6.88
C HIS A 352 4.73 -71.59 -5.94
N ILE A 353 4.16 -71.95 -4.78
CA ILE A 353 3.68 -71.00 -3.77
C ILE A 353 4.82 -70.11 -3.27
N ALA A 354 6.02 -70.67 -3.05
CA ALA A 354 7.17 -69.89 -2.61
C ALA A 354 7.62 -68.87 -3.66
N GLN A 355 7.61 -69.23 -4.95
CA GLN A 355 7.94 -68.31 -6.05
C GLN A 355 6.92 -67.16 -6.16
N GLU A 356 5.62 -67.47 -6.09
CA GLU A 356 4.56 -66.45 -6.06
C GLU A 356 4.70 -65.52 -4.84
N GLY A 357 5.02 -66.08 -3.68
CA GLY A 357 5.30 -65.32 -2.46
C GLY A 357 6.49 -64.37 -2.62
N GLN A 358 7.57 -64.81 -3.27
CA GLN A 358 8.74 -63.99 -3.55
C GLN A 358 8.39 -62.81 -4.46
N GLN A 359 7.62 -63.06 -5.52
CA GLN A 359 7.16 -62.02 -6.44
C GLN A 359 6.29 -60.99 -5.72
N THR A 360 5.33 -61.46 -4.92
CA THR A 360 4.44 -60.60 -4.13
C THR A 360 5.25 -59.74 -3.16
N SER A 361 6.20 -60.33 -2.44
CA SER A 361 7.07 -59.59 -1.51
C SER A 361 7.85 -58.46 -2.21
N ARG A 362 8.41 -58.70 -3.40
CA ARG A 362 9.09 -57.67 -4.20
C ARG A 362 8.16 -56.53 -4.61
N GLN A 363 6.91 -56.84 -4.98
CA GLN A 363 5.92 -55.81 -5.31
C GLN A 363 5.60 -54.93 -4.10
N VAL A 364 5.44 -55.53 -2.91
CA VAL A 364 5.17 -54.77 -1.68
C VAL A 364 6.36 -53.88 -1.29
N VAL A 365 7.61 -54.37 -1.41
CA VAL A 365 8.81 -53.54 -1.15
C VAL A 365 8.85 -52.32 -2.06
N THR A 366 8.55 -52.49 -3.36
CA THR A 366 8.47 -51.38 -4.32
C THR A 366 7.39 -50.36 -3.90
N GLY A 367 6.23 -50.83 -3.44
CA GLY A 367 5.17 -49.97 -2.93
C GLY A 367 5.56 -49.19 -1.67
N ILE A 368 6.33 -49.81 -0.78
CA ILE A 368 6.87 -49.14 0.42
C ILE A 368 7.85 -48.03 0.04
N ASP A 369 8.74 -48.26 -0.92
CA ASP A 369 9.69 -47.23 -1.36
C ASP A 369 8.94 -46.02 -1.96
N GLN A 370 7.89 -46.26 -2.75
CA GLN A 370 7.03 -45.20 -3.28
C GLN A 370 6.30 -44.43 -2.17
N LEU A 371 5.77 -45.14 -1.17
CA LEU A 371 5.08 -44.51 -0.04
C LEU A 371 6.05 -43.71 0.84
N GLY A 372 7.29 -44.17 0.99
CA GLY A 372 8.37 -43.44 1.66
C GLY A 372 8.65 -42.11 0.98
N ALA A 373 8.85 -42.11 -0.34
CA ALA A 373 9.05 -40.89 -1.11
C ALA A 373 7.87 -39.92 -1.02
N ALA A 374 6.63 -40.43 -1.05
CA ALA A 374 5.43 -39.60 -0.88
C ALA A 374 5.35 -38.97 0.54
N THR A 375 5.75 -39.72 1.57
CA THR A 375 5.78 -39.24 2.96
C THR A 375 6.83 -38.15 3.16
N GLU A 376 7.99 -38.28 2.52
CA GLU A 376 9.03 -37.24 2.55
C GLU A 376 8.59 -35.95 1.85
N GLN A 377 7.95 -36.07 0.68
CA GLN A 377 7.36 -34.93 -0.02
C GLN A 377 6.26 -34.24 0.81
N LEU A 378 5.44 -35.02 1.52
CA LEU A 378 4.43 -34.49 2.42
C LEU A 378 5.08 -33.68 3.56
N ALA A 379 6.14 -34.18 4.18
CA ALA A 379 6.87 -33.48 5.23
C ALA A 379 7.45 -32.13 4.75
N GLN A 380 8.01 -32.09 3.55
CA GLN A 380 8.50 -30.83 2.94
C GLN A 380 7.37 -29.82 2.73
N ARG A 381 6.21 -30.26 2.22
CA ARG A 381 5.04 -29.40 2.03
C ARG A 381 4.48 -28.87 3.35
N ILE A 382 4.48 -29.68 4.40
CA ILE A 382 4.07 -29.27 5.75
C ILE A 382 4.99 -28.16 6.28
N GLN A 383 6.31 -28.28 6.10
CA GLN A 383 7.25 -27.23 6.50
C GLN A 383 7.02 -25.92 5.74
N GLU A 384 6.81 -26.00 4.42
CA GLU A 384 6.52 -24.81 3.61
C GLU A 384 5.22 -24.13 4.06
N LEU A 385 4.18 -24.93 4.32
CA LEU A 385 2.90 -24.44 4.82
C LEU A 385 3.06 -23.75 6.19
N GLY A 386 3.90 -24.30 7.08
CA GLY A 386 4.27 -23.68 8.36
C GLY A 386 4.90 -22.31 8.19
N LYS A 387 5.86 -22.17 7.26
CA LYS A 387 6.50 -20.89 6.95
C LYS A 387 5.48 -19.87 6.43
N ARG A 388 4.60 -20.27 5.51
CA ARG A 388 3.53 -19.41 4.96
C ARG A 388 2.53 -18.99 6.05
N SER A 389 2.14 -19.90 6.94
CA SER A 389 1.25 -19.60 8.07
C SER A 389 1.86 -18.57 9.03
N GLY A 390 3.16 -18.69 9.34
CA GLY A 390 3.88 -17.68 10.13
C GLY A 390 3.92 -16.30 9.48
N GLN A 391 4.11 -16.23 8.15
CA GLN A 391 4.06 -14.96 7.41
C GLN A 391 2.67 -14.31 7.46
N ILE A 392 1.60 -15.10 7.36
CA ILE A 392 0.23 -14.60 7.50
C ILE A 392 0.01 -14.02 8.91
N GLY A 393 0.53 -14.68 9.95
CA GLY A 393 0.48 -14.17 11.32
C GLY A 393 1.10 -12.78 11.47
N ALA A 394 2.27 -12.55 10.90
CA ALA A 394 2.94 -11.23 10.94
C ALA A 394 2.15 -10.14 10.17
N ILE A 395 1.52 -10.50 9.04
CA ILE A 395 0.66 -9.59 8.28
C ILE A 395 -0.56 -9.19 9.11
N VAL A 396 -1.20 -10.16 9.80
CA VAL A 396 -2.35 -9.90 10.67
C VAL A 396 -1.99 -8.93 11.80
N GLU A 397 -0.83 -9.09 12.42
CA GLU A 397 -0.34 -8.18 13.47
C GLU A 397 -0.15 -6.76 12.92
N THR A 398 0.47 -6.62 11.76
CA THR A 398 0.65 -5.33 11.08
C THR A 398 -0.70 -4.66 10.75
N ILE A 399 -1.70 -5.42 10.28
CA ILE A 399 -3.04 -4.89 9.99
C ILE A 399 -3.70 -4.36 11.26
N ASN A 400 -3.57 -5.08 12.38
CA ASN A 400 -4.10 -4.64 13.67
C ASN A 400 -3.47 -3.32 14.15
N GLU A 401 -2.15 -3.17 13.99
CA GLU A 401 -1.45 -1.91 14.30
C GLU A 401 -1.97 -0.75 13.44
N ILE A 402 -2.03 -0.95 12.12
CA ILE A 402 -2.52 0.08 11.18
C ILE A 402 -3.97 0.45 11.48
N ALA A 403 -4.83 -0.54 11.74
CA ALA A 403 -6.23 -0.31 12.07
C ALA A 403 -6.39 0.50 13.36
N SER A 404 -5.61 0.18 14.40
CA SER A 404 -5.62 0.93 15.66
C SER A 404 -5.18 2.39 15.47
N GLN A 405 -4.08 2.59 14.75
CA GLN A 405 -3.51 3.92 14.51
C GLN A 405 -4.43 4.78 13.63
N THR A 406 -5.00 4.19 12.58
CA THR A 406 -5.95 4.84 11.69
C THR A 406 -7.23 5.22 12.42
N ASN A 407 -7.74 4.34 13.29
CA ASN A 407 -8.91 4.64 14.11
C ASN A 407 -8.68 5.85 15.03
N LEU A 408 -7.52 5.93 15.69
CA LEU A 408 -7.16 7.07 16.55
C LEU A 408 -7.04 8.37 15.75
N LEU A 409 -6.38 8.34 14.59
CA LEU A 409 -6.23 9.52 13.72
C LEU A 409 -7.57 10.00 13.19
N ALA A 410 -8.40 9.07 12.72
CA ALA A 410 -9.73 9.36 12.20
C ALA A 410 -10.64 9.95 13.30
N LEU A 411 -10.59 9.42 14.52
CA LEU A 411 -11.32 9.98 15.65
C LEU A 411 -10.86 11.41 15.98
N ASN A 412 -9.55 11.65 16.03
CA ASN A 412 -8.98 12.98 16.29
C ASN A 412 -9.40 13.99 15.20
N ALA A 413 -9.35 13.59 13.93
CA ALA A 413 -9.78 14.42 12.81
C ALA A 413 -11.28 14.76 12.90
N ALA A 414 -12.13 13.79 13.26
CA ALA A 414 -13.56 14.02 13.45
C ALA A 414 -13.84 15.01 14.61
N ILE A 415 -13.11 14.89 15.72
CA ILE A 415 -13.21 15.80 16.88
C ILE A 415 -12.81 17.22 16.48
N GLU A 416 -11.67 17.39 15.81
CA GLU A 416 -11.17 18.71 15.45
C GLU A 416 -12.07 19.39 14.40
N ALA A 417 -12.59 18.64 13.43
CA ALA A 417 -13.57 19.15 12.46
C ALA A 417 -14.88 19.60 13.14
N ALA A 418 -15.38 18.83 14.11
CA ALA A 418 -16.56 19.22 14.90
C ALA A 418 -16.30 20.47 15.74
N ARG A 419 -15.12 20.57 16.35
CA ARG A 419 -14.68 21.73 17.14
C ARG A 419 -14.54 22.99 16.29
N ALA A 420 -13.92 22.89 15.11
CA ALA A 420 -13.83 23.97 14.15
C ALA A 420 -15.23 24.45 13.69
N GLY A 421 -16.15 23.52 13.48
CA GLY A 421 -17.56 23.82 13.16
C GLY A 421 -18.31 24.54 14.29
N GLU A 422 -18.09 24.15 15.55
CA GLU A 422 -18.67 24.81 16.74
C GLU A 422 -18.13 26.23 16.94
N HIS A 423 -16.81 26.43 16.78
CA HIS A 423 -16.20 27.76 16.84
C HIS A 423 -16.72 28.69 15.73
N GLY A 424 -17.08 28.14 14.56
CA GLY A 424 -17.73 28.89 13.48
C GLY A 424 -19.16 29.37 13.80
N LYS A 425 -19.86 28.77 14.76
CA LYS A 425 -21.23 29.18 15.17
C LYS A 425 -21.26 30.42 16.06
N GLY A 426 -20.13 30.79 16.68
CA GLY A 426 -20.04 31.90 17.65
C GLY A 426 -20.13 33.32 17.07
N LEU A 427 -20.19 33.47 15.75
CA LEU A 427 -20.24 34.76 15.05
C LEU A 427 -21.67 35.18 14.66
N ARG A 428 -22.60 35.12 15.62
CA ARG A 428 -23.92 35.74 15.50
C ARG A 428 -23.95 37.00 16.39
N TRP A 429 -23.51 38.12 15.84
CA TRP A 429 -23.74 39.45 16.40
C TRP A 429 -24.41 40.30 15.32
#